data_AF-A0A7C6VXZ5-F1
#
_entry.id   AF-A0A7C6VXZ5-F1
#
_cell.length_a   1.000
_cell.length_b   1.000
_cell.length_c   1.000
_cell.angle_alpha   90.00
_cell.angle_beta   90.00
_cell.angle_gamma   90.00
#
_symmetry.space_group_name_H-M   'P 1'
#
loop_
_entity.id
_entity.type
_entity.pdbx_description
1 polymer ?
#
loop_
_entity_poly.entity_id
_entity_poly.type
_entity_poly.pdbx_seq_one_letter_code
_entity_poly.pdbx_strand_id
1 'polypeptide(L)'
;MDLNFKNFEVWFVTGSQHLYGEEALRQVARDAEEIARSLNERPEIPVTVVFKPVMTDAESIRRLVLEANAAERCIGLIMWMHTFS
;
A
#
# COMPACT_ATOMS: atom_id res chain seq x y z
N MET A 1 27.20 7.44 -10.79
CA MET A 1 26.09 6.86 -11.56
C MET A 1 24.83 7.32 -10.85
N ASP A 2 24.14 8.32 -11.39
CA ASP A 2 22.91 8.82 -10.77
C ASP A 2 21.82 7.79 -11.03
N LEU A 3 21.56 6.91 -10.06
CA LEU A 3 20.42 6.00 -10.12
C LEU A 3 19.14 6.80 -9.93
N ASN A 4 18.28 6.83 -10.94
CA ASN A 4 16.93 7.38 -10.81
C ASN A 4 16.00 6.33 -10.17
N PHE A 5 15.84 6.41 -8.85
CA PHE A 5 14.99 5.50 -8.10
C PHE A 5 13.48 5.76 -8.25
N LYS A 6 13.05 6.87 -8.86
CA LYS A 6 11.61 7.19 -9.01
C LYS A 6 10.87 6.22 -9.94
N ASN A 7 11.61 5.45 -10.74
CA ASN A 7 11.04 4.38 -11.56
C ASN A 7 10.67 3.14 -10.74
N PHE A 8 11.18 2.98 -9.52
CA PHE A 8 10.79 1.90 -8.61
C PHE A 8 9.64 2.30 -7.71
N GLU A 9 8.90 1.30 -7.27
CA GLU A 9 7.70 1.42 -6.47
C GLU A 9 7.86 0.68 -5.15
N VAL A 10 7.35 1.29 -4.09
CA VAL A 10 6.96 0.57 -2.88
C VAL A 10 5.44 0.65 -2.74
N TRP A 11 4.79 -0.46 -2.48
CA TRP A 11 3.33 -0.50 -2.36
C TRP A 11 2.92 -0.31 -0.91
N PHE A 12 2.06 0.66 -0.66
CA PHE A 12 1.47 0.92 0.66
C PHE A 12 0.19 0.09 0.80
N VAL A 13 0.25 -0.94 1.62
CA VAL A 13 -0.79 -1.97 1.80
C VAL A 13 -1.38 -1.82 3.19
N THR A 14 -2.69 -1.56 3.25
CA THR A 14 -3.41 -1.39 4.51
C THR A 14 -4.26 -2.61 4.80
N GLY A 15 -4.13 -3.18 6.01
CA GLY A 15 -4.93 -4.31 6.48
C GLY A 15 -6.09 -3.87 7.36
N SER A 16 -7.23 -4.53 7.18
CA SER A 16 -8.43 -4.41 8.01
C SER A 16 -9.27 -5.69 7.92
N GLN A 17 -10.55 -5.65 8.33
CA GLN A 17 -11.46 -6.79 8.24
C GLN A 17 -12.91 -6.33 8.09
N HIS A 18 -13.72 -7.17 7.44
CA HIS A 18 -15.14 -6.89 7.17
C HIS A 18 -16.00 -6.70 8.43
N LEU A 19 -15.55 -7.17 9.60
CA LEU A 19 -16.29 -7.06 10.86
C LEU A 19 -16.56 -5.61 11.30
N TYR A 20 -15.80 -4.64 10.77
CA TYR A 20 -15.96 -3.22 11.09
C TYR A 20 -17.02 -2.50 10.23
N GLY A 21 -17.52 -3.13 9.17
CA GLY A 21 -18.51 -2.57 8.28
C GLY A 21 -17.98 -1.51 7.30
N GLU A 22 -18.82 -1.17 6.32
CA GLU A 22 -18.43 -0.34 5.16
C GLU A 22 -17.96 1.06 5.52
N GLU A 23 -18.59 1.73 6.49
CA GLU A 23 -18.22 3.10 6.84
C GLU A 23 -16.81 3.17 7.46
N ALA A 24 -16.47 2.19 8.31
CA ALA A 24 -15.13 2.07 8.85
C ALA A 24 -14.11 1.77 7.75
N LEU A 25 -14.41 0.85 6.82
CA LEU A 25 -13.52 0.55 5.70
C LEU A 25 -13.29 1.75 4.78
N ARG A 26 -14.31 2.60 4.57
CA ARG A 26 -14.16 3.86 3.84
C ARG A 26 -13.24 4.84 4.57
N GLN A 27 -13.34 4.94 5.90
CA GLN A 27 -12.42 5.76 6.67
C GLN A 27 -10.98 5.23 6.58
N VAL A 28 -10.78 3.92 6.75
CA VAL A 28 -9.47 3.27 6.61
C VAL A 28 -8.86 3.54 5.23
N ALA A 29 -9.66 3.43 4.16
CA ALA A 29 -9.21 3.72 2.80
C ALA A 29 -8.78 5.19 2.64
N ARG A 30 -9.57 6.16 3.17
CA ARG A 30 -9.22 7.58 3.15
C ARG A 30 -7.90 7.87 3.87
N ASP A 31 -7.74 7.33 5.07
CA ASP A 31 -6.52 7.53 5.87
C ASP A 31 -5.29 6.93 5.19
N ALA A 32 -5.43 5.73 4.62
CA ALA A 32 -4.36 5.05 3.90
C ALA A 32 -3.94 5.79 2.62
N GLU A 33 -4.91 6.31 1.86
CA GLU A 33 -4.64 7.12 0.67
C GLU A 33 -3.92 8.43 1.04
N GLU A 34 -4.34 9.10 2.11
CA GLU A 34 -3.70 10.31 2.63
C GLU A 34 -2.24 10.05 3.01
N ILE A 35 -1.98 8.97 3.75
CA ILE A 35 -0.62 8.61 4.18
C ILE A 35 0.25 8.26 2.96
N ALA A 36 -0.23 7.41 2.07
CA ALA A 36 0.51 7.01 0.88
C ALA A 36 0.87 8.24 0.01
N ARG A 37 -0.08 9.16 -0.19
CA ARG A 37 0.17 10.42 -0.92
C ARG A 37 1.21 11.29 -0.21
N SER A 38 1.02 11.53 1.09
CA SER A 38 1.94 12.33 1.90
C SER A 38 3.37 11.78 1.88
N LEU A 39 3.54 10.46 1.89
CA LEU A 39 4.84 9.81 1.72
C LEU A 39 5.40 9.97 0.30
N ASN A 40 4.56 9.78 -0.72
CA ASN A 40 4.99 9.88 -2.12
C ASN A 40 5.52 11.29 -2.50
N GLU A 41 4.98 12.33 -1.84
CA GLU A 41 5.35 13.73 -2.05
C GLU A 41 6.65 14.13 -1.34
N ARG A 42 7.22 13.29 -0.46
CA ARG A 42 8.47 13.60 0.24
C ARG A 42 9.69 13.47 -0.66
N PRO A 43 10.54 14.51 -0.77
CA PRO A 43 11.77 14.42 -1.57
C PRO A 43 12.78 13.42 -1.00
N GLU A 44 12.71 13.13 0.30
CA GLU A 44 13.57 12.15 0.98
C GLU A 44 13.20 10.70 0.65
N ILE A 45 12.04 10.45 0.04
CA ILE A 45 11.59 9.14 -0.41
C ILE A 45 11.85 9.05 -1.93
N PRO A 46 12.96 8.40 -2.35
CA PRO A 46 13.44 8.48 -3.73
C PRO A 46 12.70 7.55 -4.69
N VAL A 47 11.73 6.78 -4.19
CA VAL A 47 10.88 5.84 -4.93
C VAL A 47 9.45 6.36 -5.01
N THR A 48 8.62 5.75 -5.86
CA THR A 48 7.19 6.03 -5.93
C THR A 48 6.45 5.21 -4.87
N VAL A 49 5.60 5.84 -4.05
CA VAL A 49 4.74 5.14 -3.10
C VAL A 49 3.37 4.93 -3.74
N VAL A 50 2.97 3.68 -3.92
CA VAL A 50 1.72 3.31 -4.61
C VAL A 50 0.71 2.81 -3.59
N PHE A 51 -0.39 3.54 -3.42
CA PHE A 51 -1.53 3.09 -2.63
C PHE A 51 -2.15 1.82 -3.24
N LYS A 52 -2.49 0.85 -2.39
CA LYS A 52 -3.26 -0.34 -2.77
C LYS A 52 -4.58 -0.39 -1.98
N PRO A 53 -5.65 -1.00 -2.54
CA PRO A 53 -6.91 -1.17 -1.82
C PRO A 53 -6.73 -1.80 -0.44
N VAL A 54 -7.65 -1.51 0.48
CA VAL A 54 -7.63 -2.10 1.82
C VAL A 54 -7.83 -3.61 1.71
N MET A 55 -6.93 -4.37 2.34
CA MET A 55 -6.96 -5.82 2.39
C MET A 55 -7.83 -6.27 3.55
N THR A 56 -8.80 -7.15 3.30
CA THR A 56 -9.77 -7.59 4.31
C THR A 56 -9.97 -9.11 4.37
N ASP A 57 -9.31 -9.85 3.48
CA ASP A 57 -9.43 -11.30 3.37
C ASP A 57 -8.14 -11.94 2.85
N ALA A 58 -7.97 -13.24 3.11
CA ALA A 58 -6.75 -13.96 2.76
C ALA A 58 -6.52 -14.11 1.25
N GLU A 59 -7.58 -14.15 0.44
CA GLU A 59 -7.48 -14.29 -1.02
C GLU A 59 -6.95 -13.00 -1.65
N SER A 60 -7.49 -11.84 -1.26
CA SER A 60 -7.02 -10.53 -1.74
C SER A 60 -5.59 -10.26 -1.32
N ILE A 61 -5.21 -10.60 -0.09
CA ILE A 61 -3.81 -10.51 0.39
C ILE A 61 -2.90 -11.39 -0.47
N ARG A 62 -3.26 -12.66 -0.66
CA ARG A 62 -2.44 -13.60 -1.45
C ARG A 62 -2.28 -13.13 -2.89
N ARG A 63 -3.36 -12.63 -3.52
CA ARG A 63 -3.32 -12.09 -4.88
C ARG A 63 -2.40 -10.88 -4.96
N LEU A 64 -2.51 -9.93 -4.02
CA LEU A 64 -1.65 -8.75 -4.00
C LEU A 64 -0.16 -9.11 -3.86
N VAL A 65 0.18 -10.10 -3.03
CA VAL A 65 1.57 -10.56 -2.87
C VAL A 65 2.08 -11.23 -4.16
N LEU A 66 1.25 -12.01 -4.85
CA LEU A 66 1.61 -12.59 -6.16
C LEU A 66 1.83 -11.50 -7.22
N GLU A 67 0.97 -10.47 -7.25
CA GLU A 67 1.14 -9.31 -8.13
C GLU A 67 2.43 -8.55 -7.83
N ALA A 68 2.73 -8.32 -6.55
CA ALA A 68 3.95 -7.64 -6.12
C ALA A 68 5.21 -8.41 -6.55
N ASN A 69 5.22 -9.74 -6.39
CA ASN A 69 6.32 -10.60 -6.83
C ASN A 69 6.54 -10.57 -8.35
N ALA A 70 5.48 -10.39 -9.13
CA ALA A 70 5.54 -10.36 -10.60
C ALA A 70 5.83 -8.95 -11.16
N ALA A 71 5.68 -7.91 -10.36
CA ALA A 71 5.84 -6.53 -10.79
C ALA A 71 7.31 -6.10 -10.73
N GLU A 72 7.98 -5.99 -11.89
CA GLU A 72 9.40 -5.62 -12.01
C GLU A 72 9.77 -4.30 -11.32
N ARG A 73 8.81 -3.37 -11.22
CA ARG A 73 8.99 -2.07 -10.58
C ARG A 73 8.75 -2.10 -9.08
N CYS A 74 8.02 -3.10 -8.57
CA CYS A 74 7.72 -3.23 -7.15
C CYS A 74 8.94 -3.80 -6.42
N ILE A 75 9.59 -2.97 -5.62
CA ILE A 75 10.79 -3.35 -4.88
C ILE A 75 10.53 -3.59 -3.38
N GLY A 76 9.30 -3.38 -2.92
CA GLY A 76 8.93 -3.60 -1.53
C GLY A 76 7.46 -3.32 -1.21
N LEU A 77 7.03 -3.84 -0.08
CA LEU A 77 5.71 -3.61 0.50
C LEU A 77 5.87 -2.88 1.83
N ILE A 78 5.10 -1.82 2.04
CA ILE A 78 4.91 -1.17 3.33
C ILE A 78 3.56 -1.63 3.86
N MET A 79 3.56 -2.41 4.94
CA MET A 79 2.34 -2.98 5.52
C MET A 79 1.95 -2.21 6.77
N TRP A 80 0.72 -1.71 6.81
CA TRP A 80 0.14 -1.04 7.97
C TRP A 80 -1.23 -1.63 8.31
N MET A 81 -1.34 -2.26 9.47
CA MET A 81 -2.60 -2.77 9.97
C MET A 81 -3.30 -1.62 10.69
N HIS A 82 -4.18 -0.90 10.00
CA HIS A 82 -4.92 0.24 10.56
C HIS A 82 -5.84 -0.22 11.69
N THR A 83 -6.44 -1.40 11.50
CA THR A 83 -7.21 -2.11 12.52
C THR A 83 -6.58 -3.46 12.84
N PHE A 84 -7.20 -4.25 13.72
CA PHE A 84 -6.86 -5.68 13.82
C PHE A 84 -7.17 -6.37 12.48
N SER A 85 -6.20 -7.11 11.94
CA SER A 85 -6.22 -7.79 10.64
C SER A 85 -5.27 -8.99 10.66
#